data_AF-A0A7V9KP62-F1
#
_entry.id   AF-A0A7V9KP62-F1
#
_cell.length_a   1.000
_cell.length_b   1.000
_cell.length_c   1.000
_cell.angle_alpha   90.00
_cell.angle_beta   90.00
_cell.angle_gamma   90.00
#
_symmetry.space_group_name_H-M   'P 1'
#
loop_
_entity.id
_entity.type
_entity.pdbx_description
1 polymer ?
#
loop_
_entity_poly.entity_id
_entity_poly.type
_entity_poly.pdbx_seq_one_letter_code
_entity_poly.pdbx_strand_id
1 'polypeptide(L)'
;MSTNRTDSPSTFVLVHSAWLGSWAWEPVASILEKEGHKVVAPDLPAHGKDKTPPSEVTLDSYVKTVTDVLDSQPQPVILVGHSIGGIIISQAAENRPDKVRS
;
A
#
# COMPACT_ATOMS: atom_id res chain seq x y z
N MET A 1 25.46 -17.68 -5.53
CA MET A 1 24.46 -18.65 -5.04
C MET A 1 23.55 -17.89 -4.09
N SER A 2 22.41 -17.40 -4.58
CA SER A 2 21.45 -16.66 -3.75
C SER A 2 20.62 -17.68 -2.98
N THR A 3 20.61 -17.61 -1.65
CA THR A 3 19.77 -18.44 -0.81
C THR A 3 18.32 -18.04 -1.03
N ASN A 4 17.52 -18.90 -1.67
CA ASN A 4 16.06 -18.79 -1.67
C ASN A 4 15.60 -18.90 -0.22
N ARG A 5 15.40 -17.76 0.43
CA ARG A 5 14.60 -17.71 1.65
C ARG A 5 13.18 -17.95 1.18
N THR A 6 12.67 -19.17 1.34
CA THR A 6 11.24 -19.43 1.20
C THR A 6 10.54 -18.85 2.42
N ASP A 7 10.54 -17.52 2.54
CA ASP A 7 9.63 -16.85 3.45
C ASP A 7 8.21 -17.13 2.96
N SER A 8 7.32 -17.48 3.90
CA SER A 8 5.93 -17.76 3.55
C SER A 8 5.32 -16.57 2.79
N PRO A 9 4.43 -16.80 1.81
CA PRO A 9 3.80 -15.74 1.03
C PRO A 9 3.32 -14.56 1.90
N SER A 10 3.89 -13.38 1.65
CA SER A 10 3.51 -12.12 2.31
C SER A 10 2.50 -11.36 1.47
N THR A 11 1.74 -10.46 2.11
CA THR A 11 0.93 -9.45 1.42
C THR A 11 1.64 -8.11 1.53
N PHE A 12 1.86 -7.46 0.39
CA PHE A 12 2.41 -6.12 0.29
C PHE A 12 1.30 -5.13 -0.01
N VAL A 13 1.25 -4.03 0.74
CA VAL A 13 0.39 -2.89 0.44
C VAL A 13 1.27 -1.73 -0.04
N LEU A 14 1.12 -1.35 -1.30
CA LEU A 14 1.97 -0.36 -1.97
C LEU A 14 1.21 0.96 -2.14
N VAL A 15 1.66 2.01 -1.46
CA VAL A 15 1.02 3.33 -1.44
C VAL A 15 1.82 4.30 -2.30
N HIS A 16 1.18 4.81 -3.36
CA HIS A 16 1.81 5.69 -4.35
C HIS A 16 2.00 7.13 -3.82
N SER A 17 2.75 7.94 -4.57
CA SER A 17 3.00 9.36 -4.27
C SER A 17 1.97 10.30 -4.89
N ALA A 18 2.11 11.60 -4.60
CA ALA A 18 1.35 12.65 -5.27
C ALA A 18 1.49 12.54 -6.80
N TRP A 19 0.40 12.85 -7.51
CA TRP A 19 0.30 12.87 -8.98
C TRP A 19 0.46 11.51 -9.67
N LEU A 20 0.66 10.43 -8.91
CA LEU A 20 0.70 9.06 -9.41
C LEU A 20 -0.61 8.33 -9.09
N GLY A 21 -0.72 7.08 -9.52
CA GLY A 21 -1.74 6.15 -9.06
C GLY A 21 -1.12 4.79 -8.78
N SER A 22 -1.96 3.82 -8.43
CA SER A 22 -1.61 2.40 -8.28
C SER A 22 -0.79 1.85 -9.44
N TRP A 23 -1.06 2.31 -10.67
CA TRP A 23 -0.35 1.94 -11.90
C TRP A 23 1.18 2.15 -11.81
N ALA A 24 1.65 3.10 -10.99
CA ALA A 24 3.08 3.35 -10.84
C ALA A 24 3.82 2.17 -10.17
N TRP A 25 3.09 1.30 -9.46
CA TRP A 25 3.62 0.12 -8.81
C TRP A 25 3.59 -1.14 -9.68
N GLU A 26 2.98 -1.13 -10.87
CA GLU A 26 2.84 -2.32 -11.72
C GLU A 26 4.14 -3.10 -11.95
N PRO A 27 5.31 -2.46 -12.21
CA PRO A 27 6.57 -3.19 -12.36
C PRO A 27 7.01 -3.90 -11.08
N VAL A 28 6.84 -3.26 -9.92
CA VAL A 28 7.20 -3.82 -8.61
C VAL A 28 6.23 -4.92 -8.20
N ALA A 29 4.93 -4.70 -8.40
CA ALA A 29 3.88 -5.68 -8.16
C ALA A 29 4.15 -6.96 -8.95
N SER A 30 4.47 -6.82 -10.24
CA SER A 30 4.80 -7.94 -11.12
C SER A 30 6.00 -8.77 -10.64
N ILE A 31 7.00 -8.15 -10.01
CA ILE A 31 8.16 -8.87 -9.46
C ILE A 31 7.75 -9.64 -8.21
N LEU A 32 7.08 -8.96 -7.26
CA LEU A 32 6.64 -9.56 -6.00
C LEU A 32 5.67 -10.73 -6.21
N GLU A 33 4.73 -10.58 -7.15
CA GLU A 33 3.78 -11.63 -7.50
C GLU A 33 4.46 -12.85 -8.13
N LYS A 34 5.49 -12.65 -8.96
CA LYS A 34 6.31 -13.75 -9.51
C LYS A 34 7.08 -14.50 -8.43
N GLU A 35 7.42 -13.83 -7.33
CA GLU A 35 8.04 -14.45 -6.14
C GLU A 35 7.01 -15.13 -5.21
N GLY A 36 5.73 -15.12 -5.58
CA GLY A 36 4.66 -15.79 -4.84
C GLY A 36 4.02 -14.94 -3.75
N HIS A 37 4.29 -13.63 -3.72
CA HIS A 37 3.64 -12.71 -2.80
C HIS A 37 2.29 -12.21 -3.35
N LYS A 38 1.45 -11.69 -2.45
CA LYS A 38 0.25 -10.94 -2.82
C LYS A 38 0.56 -9.45 -2.80
N VAL A 39 0.02 -8.70 -3.74
CA VAL A 39 0.20 -7.25 -3.81
C VAL A 39 -1.15 -6.56 -3.87
N VAL A 40 -1.31 -5.51 -3.07
CA VAL A 40 -2.46 -4.62 -3.08
C VAL A 40 -1.93 -3.20 -3.25
N ALA A 41 -2.36 -2.52 -4.32
CA ALA A 41 -1.98 -1.13 -4.58
C ALA A 41 -3.26 -0.30 -4.76
N PRO A 42 -3.79 0.36 -3.71
CA PRO A 42 -4.96 1.20 -3.84
C PRO A 42 -4.61 2.48 -4.61
N ASP A 43 -5.56 2.97 -5.41
CA ASP A 43 -5.57 4.38 -5.81
C ASP A 43 -6.05 5.21 -4.62
N LEU A 44 -5.28 6.24 -4.26
CA LEU A 44 -5.70 7.22 -3.26
C LEU A 44 -6.80 8.14 -3.84
N PRO A 45 -7.64 8.76 -2.98
CA PRO A 45 -8.62 9.76 -3.38
C PRO A 45 -8.10 10.75 -4.44
N ALA A 46 -8.90 10.96 -5.49
CA ALA A 46 -8.59 11.81 -6.66
C ALA A 46 -7.39 11.38 -7.54
N HIS A 47 -6.87 10.17 -7.37
CA HIS A 47 -5.76 9.64 -8.16
C HIS A 47 -6.17 8.38 -8.94
N GLY A 48 -5.46 8.10 -10.04
CA GLY A 48 -5.69 6.91 -10.86
C GLY A 48 -7.15 6.76 -11.30
N LYS A 49 -7.80 5.69 -10.85
CA LYS A 49 -9.21 5.39 -11.15
C LYS A 49 -10.19 5.99 -10.15
N ASP A 50 -9.72 6.43 -8.99
CA ASP A 50 -10.58 7.09 -7.99
C ASP A 50 -11.16 8.41 -8.53
N LYS A 51 -12.41 8.70 -8.16
CA LYS A 51 -13.19 9.83 -8.68
C LYS A 51 -13.56 10.86 -7.61
N THR A 52 -12.97 10.77 -6.43
CA THR A 52 -13.17 11.77 -5.37
C THR A 52 -12.81 13.16 -5.92
N PRO A 53 -13.69 14.17 -5.79
CA PRO A 53 -13.37 15.53 -6.21
C PRO A 53 -12.12 16.04 -5.48
N PRO A 54 -11.13 16.65 -6.16
CA PRO A 54 -9.91 17.13 -5.50
C PRO A 54 -10.17 18.11 -4.35
N SER A 55 -11.27 18.85 -4.38
CA SER A 55 -11.70 19.77 -3.32
C SER A 55 -12.13 19.08 -2.02
N GLU A 56 -12.41 17.78 -2.06
CA GLU A 56 -12.86 16.98 -0.90
C GLU A 56 -11.73 16.12 -0.31
N VAL A 57 -10.54 16.15 -0.93
CA VAL A 57 -9.41 15.32 -0.52
C VAL A 57 -8.69 15.91 0.69
N THR A 58 -8.40 15.06 1.68
CA THR A 58 -7.65 15.41 2.88
C THR A 58 -6.56 14.37 3.12
N LEU A 59 -5.59 14.68 3.98
CA LEU A 59 -4.61 13.68 4.42
C LEU A 59 -5.31 12.52 5.16
N ASP A 60 -6.33 12.83 5.96
CA ASP A 60 -7.12 11.83 6.68
C ASP A 60 -7.86 10.89 5.73
N SER A 61 -8.35 11.37 4.58
CA SER A 61 -9.00 10.49 3.60
C SER A 61 -8.00 9.53 2.96
N TYR A 62 -6.76 9.97 2.70
CA TYR A 62 -5.68 9.07 2.26
C TYR A 62 -5.35 8.01 3.31
N VAL A 63 -5.16 8.42 4.56
CA VAL A 63 -4.89 7.50 5.67
C VAL A 63 -6.04 6.51 5.83
N LYS A 64 -7.29 6.98 5.74
CA LYS A 64 -8.47 6.13 5.82
C LYS A 64 -8.48 5.06 4.73
N THR A 65 -8.22 5.43 3.46
CA THR A 65 -8.13 4.46 2.36
C THR A 65 -7.10 3.36 2.67
N VAL A 66 -5.94 3.73 3.19
CA VAL A 66 -4.90 2.75 3.56
C VAL A 66 -5.36 1.90 4.75
N THR A 67 -5.93 2.47 5.81
CA THR A 67 -6.41 1.69 6.96
C THR A 67 -7.55 0.74 6.60
N ASP A 68 -8.46 1.13 5.71
CA ASP A 68 -9.53 0.25 5.22
C ASP A 68 -8.94 -0.95 4.47
N VAL A 69 -7.90 -0.72 3.64
CA VAL A 69 -7.15 -1.79 2.96
C VAL A 69 -6.48 -2.71 3.98
N LEU A 70 -5.77 -2.15 4.97
CA LEU A 70 -5.14 -2.92 6.04
C LEU A 70 -6.17 -3.80 6.76
N ASP A 71 -7.28 -3.22 7.21
CA ASP A 71 -8.34 -3.88 7.96
C ASP A 71 -8.96 -5.05 7.18
N SER A 72 -9.06 -4.94 5.86
CA SER A 72 -9.53 -6.02 4.98
C SER A 72 -8.56 -7.20 4.81
N GLN A 73 -7.28 -7.05 5.17
CA GLN A 73 -6.32 -8.14 5.06
C GLN A 73 -6.43 -9.13 6.23
N PRO A 74 -6.39 -10.45 5.98
CA PRO A 74 -6.54 -11.46 7.03
C PRO A 74 -5.31 -11.57 7.95
N GLN A 75 -4.15 -11.08 7.51
CA GLN A 75 -2.88 -11.16 8.22
C GLN A 75 -2.15 -9.81 8.13
N PRO A 76 -1.22 -9.52 9.05
CA PRO A 76 -0.39 -8.31 8.98
C PRO A 76 0.41 -8.25 7.67
N VAL A 77 0.53 -7.04 7.10
CA VAL A 77 1.13 -6.80 5.79
C VAL A 77 2.50 -6.15 5.89
N ILE A 78 3.26 -6.23 4.79
CA ILE A 78 4.40 -5.35 4.56
C ILE A 78 3.87 -4.08 3.90
N LEU A 79 4.00 -2.94 4.58
CA LEU A 79 3.46 -1.66 4.13
C LEU A 79 4.59 -0.81 3.51
N VAL A 80 4.42 -0.39 2.27
CA VAL A 80 5.44 0.36 1.51
C VAL A 80 4.84 1.65 0.97
N GLY A 81 5.49 2.78 1.22
CA GLY A 81 5.05 4.09 0.77
C GLY A 81 6.19 4.85 0.09
N HIS A 82 5.90 5.51 -1.04
CA HIS A 82 6.87 6.35 -1.74
C HIS A 82 6.56 7.83 -1.54
N SER A 83 7.57 8.64 -1.20
CA SER A 83 7.45 10.10 -0.99
C SER A 83 6.33 10.45 0.01
N ILE A 84 5.29 11.22 -0.38
CA ILE A 84 4.12 11.50 0.47
C ILE A 84 3.41 10.22 0.95
N GLY A 85 3.51 9.13 0.19
CA GLY A 85 3.08 7.80 0.62
C GLY A 85 3.72 7.40 1.95
N GLY A 86 4.96 7.81 2.21
CA GLY A 86 5.66 7.62 3.49
C GLY A 86 4.94 8.26 4.69
N ILE A 87 4.43 9.48 4.54
CA ILE A 87 3.66 10.18 5.58
C ILE A 87 2.36 9.39 5.85
N ILE A 88 1.67 9.00 4.78
CA ILE A 88 0.40 8.28 4.86
C ILE A 88 0.57 6.92 5.55
N ILE A 89 1.58 6.13 5.15
CA ILE A 89 1.82 4.81 5.73
C ILE A 89 2.27 4.88 7.19
N SER A 90 2.98 5.94 7.58
CA SER A 90 3.40 6.13 8.97
C SER A 90 2.19 6.32 9.87
N GLN A 91 1.28 7.23 9.50
CA GLN A 91 0.05 7.44 10.27
C GLN A 91 -0.87 6.21 10.25
N ALA A 92 -0.96 5.52 9.11
CA ALA A 92 -1.76 4.30 9.01
C ALA A 92 -1.20 3.18 9.92
N ALA A 93 0.13 3.03 9.99
CA ALA A 93 0.79 2.08 10.87
C ALA A 93 0.58 2.43 12.36
N GLU A 94 0.66 3.71 12.73
CA GLU A 94 0.31 4.17 14.09
C GLU A 94 -1.14 3.88 14.45
N ASN A 95 -2.07 4.04 13.50
CA ASN A 95 -3.50 3.76 13.70
C ASN A 95 -3.82 2.26 13.74
N ARG A 96 -2.97 1.41 13.16
CA ARG A 96 -3.16 -0.04 13.01
C ARG A 96 -1.85 -0.82 13.24
N PRO A 97 -1.25 -0.72 14.43
CA PRO A 97 0.07 -1.31 14.69
C PRO A 97 0.06 -2.84 14.49
N ASP A 98 -1.04 -3.51 14.87
CA ASP A 98 -1.19 -4.97 14.73
C ASP A 98 -1.40 -5.45 13.29
N LYS A 99 -1.57 -4.53 12.32
CA LYS A 99 -1.81 -4.84 10.91
C LYS A 99 -0.56 -4.69 10.04
N VAL A 100 0.56 -4.23 10.61
CA VAL A 100 1.81 -3.99 9.88
C VAL A 100 2.92 -4.84 10.46
N ARG A 101 3.73 -5.47 9.60
CA ARG A 101 4.94 -6.20 9.99
C ARG A 101 6.13 -5.75 9.13
N SER A 102 7.33 -5.80 9.71
CA SER A 102 8.61 -5.43 9.09
C SER A 102 9.48 -6.65 8.80
#